data_AF-A0A836UKX1-F1
#
_entry.id   AF-A0A836UKX1-F1
#
_cell.length_a   1.000
_cell.length_b   1.000
_cell.length_c   1.000
_cell.angle_alpha   90.00
_cell.angle_beta   90.00
_cell.angle_gamma   90.00
#
_symmetry.space_group_name_H-M   'P 1'
#
loop_
_entity.id
_entity.type
_entity.pdbx_description
1 polymer ?
#
loop_
_entity_poly.entity_id
_entity_poly.type
_entity_poly.pdbx_seq_one_letter_code
_entity_poly.pdbx_strand_id
1 'polypeptide(L)' 'MDLKNRRIAVRIDDPELRYQLSELLMKNGAVVHGARDEVELQRVVDKLGVEIVLAAAKPPRIGLN' A
#
# COMPACT_ATOMS: atom_id res chain seq x y z
N MET A 1 2.93 10.67 -14.74
CA MET A 1 2.64 9.24 -14.95
C MET A 1 1.15 9.06 -14.71
N ASP A 2 0.41 8.43 -15.63
CA ASP A 2 -1.04 8.22 -15.45
C ASP A 2 -1.29 7.01 -14.53
N LEU A 3 -2.12 7.19 -13.50
CA LEU A 3 -2.49 6.17 -12.53
C LEU A 3 -3.81 5.46 -12.88
N LYS A 4 -4.49 5.90 -13.94
CA LYS A 4 -5.78 5.36 -14.36
C LYS A 4 -5.70 3.84 -14.57
N ASN A 5 -6.57 3.13 -13.84
CA ASN A 5 -6.70 1.67 -13.82
C ASN A 5 -5.47 0.89 -13.34
N ARG A 6 -4.43 1.55 -12.83
CA ARG A 6 -3.27 0.86 -12.29
C ARG A 6 -3.62 0.17 -10.98
N ARG A 7 -3.18 -1.06 -10.83
CA ARG A 7 -3.37 -1.83 -9.58
C ARG A 7 -2.22 -1.56 -8.64
N ILE A 8 -2.54 -1.08 -7.44
CA ILE A 8 -1.57 -0.71 -6.41
C ILE A 8 -1.87 -1.50 -5.14
N ALA A 9 -0.87 -2.20 -4.61
CA ALA A 9 -0.97 -2.84 -3.31
C ALA A 9 -0.35 -1.95 -2.22
N VAL A 10 -1.04 -1.81 -1.09
CA VAL A 10 -0.66 -0.91 0.00
C VAL A 10 -0.59 -1.65 1.32
N ARG A 11 0.58 -1.66 1.95
CA ARG A 11 0.80 -2.09 3.34
C ARG A 11 1.45 -0.95 4.09
N ILE A 12 0.65 -0.21 4.85
CA ILE A 12 1.11 0.90 5.67
C ILE A 12 0.61 0.66 7.09
N ASP A 13 1.53 0.66 8.06
CA ASP A 13 1.22 0.40 9.48
C ASP A 13 0.45 1.55 10.12
N ASP A 14 0.72 2.78 9.69
CA ASP A 14 -0.01 3.95 10.13
C ASP A 14 -1.40 4.01 9.47
N PRO A 15 -2.49 3.90 10.24
CA PRO A 15 -3.84 3.81 9.68
C PRO A 15 -4.30 5.11 9.02
N GLU A 16 -3.85 6.27 9.50
CA GLU A 16 -4.21 7.57 8.96
C GLU A 16 -3.51 7.80 7.61
N LEU A 17 -2.19 7.55 7.56
CA LEU A 17 -1.43 7.62 6.33
C LEU A 17 -1.95 6.63 5.28
N ARG A 18 -2.27 5.40 5.70
CA ARG A 18 -2.88 4.40 4.81
C ARG A 18 -4.17 4.91 4.19
N TYR A 19 -5.03 5.52 4.99
CA TYR A 19 -6.31 6.06 4.52
C TYR A 19 -6.10 7.22 3.55
N GLN A 20 -5.34 8.24 3.96
CA GLN A 20 -5.08 9.44 3.15
C GLN A 20 -4.45 9.11 1.80
N LEU A 21 -3.48 8.20 1.78
CA LEU A 21 -2.80 7.80 0.54
C LEU A 21 -3.71 6.97 -0.36
N SER A 22 -4.49 6.04 0.20
CA SER A 22 -5.44 5.23 -0.58
C SER A 22 -6.49 6.11 -1.25
N GLU A 23 -7.06 7.07 -0.52
CA GLU A 23 -8.01 8.06 -1.04
C GLU A 23 -7.41 8.87 -2.19
N LEU A 24 -6.18 9.37 -2.03
CA LEU A 24 -5.50 10.14 -3.06
C LEU A 24 -5.26 9.32 -4.32
N LEU A 25 -4.80 8.07 -4.19
CA LEU A 25 -4.56 7.18 -5.32
C LEU A 25 -5.85 6.84 -6.07
N MET A 26 -6.93 6.53 -5.35
CA MET A 26 -8.24 6.25 -5.93
C MET A 26 -8.83 7.47 -6.65
N LYS A 27 -8.70 8.68 -6.07
CA LYS A 27 -9.11 9.93 -6.74
C LYS A 27 -8.38 10.18 -8.05
N ASN A 28 -7.15 9.66 -8.20
CA ASN A 28 -6.38 9.69 -9.43
C ASN A 28 -6.62 8.48 -10.35
N GLY A 29 -7.64 7.66 -10.07
CA GLY A 29 -8.08 6.57 -10.92
C GLY A 29 -7.37 5.23 -10.70
N ALA A 30 -6.57 5.08 -9.65
CA ALA A 30 -5.94 3.82 -9.31
C ALA A 30 -6.92 2.83 -8.66
N VAL A 31 -6.66 1.54 -8.83
CA VAL A 31 -7.32 0.46 -8.10
C VAL A 31 -6.41 0.06 -6.93
N VAL A 32 -6.82 0.40 -5.71
CA VAL A 32 -6.01 0.18 -4.50
C VAL A 32 -6.43 -1.10 -3.78
N HIS A 33 -5.46 -1.90 -3.39
CA HIS A 33 -5.64 -3.13 -2.62
C HIS A 33 -4.84 -3.05 -1.32
N GLY A 34 -5.54 -3.05 -0.18
CA GLY A 34 -4.90 -3.04 1.14
C GLY A 34 -4.40 -4.42 1.56
N ALA A 35 -3.29 -4.45 2.29
CA ALA A 35 -2.78 -5.63 2.99
C ALA A 35 -2.41 -5.28 4.43
N ARG A 36 -2.70 -6.21 5.36
CA ARG A 36 -2.41 -6.08 6.80
C ARG A 36 -0.98 -6.45 7.14
N ASP A 37 -0.43 -7.44 6.43
CA ASP A 37 0.89 -7.99 6.65
C ASP A 37 1.58 -8.33 5.31
N GLU A 38 2.84 -8.73 5.38
CA GLU A 38 3.64 -9.08 4.20
C GLU A 38 3.10 -10.31 3.47
N VAL A 39 2.48 -11.25 4.19
CA VAL A 39 1.92 -12.48 3.59
C VAL A 39 0.68 -12.16 2.77
N GLU A 40 -0.20 -11.32 3.29
CA GLU A 40 -1.36 -10.81 2.58
C GLU A 40 -0.94 -9.92 1.40
N LEU A 41 0.10 -9.09 1.58
CA LEU A 41 0.63 -8.26 0.51
C LEU A 41 1.14 -9.11 -0.65
N GLN A 42 1.90 -10.16 -0.35
CA GLN A 42 2.40 -11.10 -1.36
C GLN A 42 1.25 -11.75 -2.12
N ARG A 43 0.21 -12.24 -1.41
CA ARG A 43 -0.97 -12.85 -2.04
C ARG A 43 -1.72 -11.87 -2.95
N VAL A 44 -1.81 -10.61 -2.57
CA VAL A 44 -2.45 -9.55 -3.36
C VAL A 44 -1.66 -9.31 -4.65
N VAL A 45 -0.34 -9.22 -4.56
CA VAL A 45 0.56 -9.06 -5.71
C VAL A 45 0.40 -10.23 -6.68
N ASP A 46 0.51 -11.46 -6.18
CA ASP A 46 0.48 -12.68 -6.99
C ASP A 46 -0.87 -12.91 -7.67
N LYS A 47 -1.98 -12.61 -6.98
CA LYS A 47 -3.33 -12.86 -7.52
C LYS A 47 -3.82 -11.79 -8.48
N LEU A 48 -3.46 -10.54 -8.24
CA LEU A 48 -4.10 -9.40 -8.92
C LEU A 48 -3.22 -8.78 -10.00
N GLY A 49 -1.96 -9.22 -10.15
CA GLY A 49 -1.02 -8.64 -11.11
C GLY A 49 -0.82 -7.15 -10.83
N VAL A 50 -0.41 -6.86 -9.59
CA VAL A 50 -0.18 -5.51 -9.10
C VAL A 50 1.04 -4.90 -9.79
N GLU A 51 0.95 -3.64 -10.20
CA GLU A 51 2.06 -2.94 -10.88
C GLU A 51 2.96 -2.19 -9.90
N ILE A 52 2.40 -1.73 -8.77
CA ILE A 52 3.07 -0.87 -7.79
C ILE A 52 2.79 -1.40 -6.39
N VAL A 53 3.84 -1.56 -5.60
CA VAL A 53 3.75 -1.94 -4.19
C VAL A 53 4.21 -0.76 -3.33
N LEU A 54 3.36 -0.35 -2.39
CA LEU A 54 3.64 0.68 -1.40
C LEU A 54 3.69 0.02 -0.02
N ALA A 55 4.90 -0.14 0.52
CA ALA A 55 5.11 -0.70 1.83
C ALA A 55 5.79 0.33 2.74
N ALA A 56 5.14 0.70 3.84
CA ALA A 56 5.71 1.53 4.89
C ALA A 56 5.50 0.85 6.24
N ALA A 57 6.59 0.39 6.84
CA ALA A 57 6.60 -0.11 8.20
C ALA A 57 6.84 1.04 9.17
N LYS A 58 6.21 0.99 10.35
CA LYS A 58 6.62 1.86 11.45
C LYS A 58 8.08 1.52 11.75
N PRO A 59 9.01 2.49 11.78
CA PRO A 59 10.40 2.18 12.06
C PRO A 59 10.45 1.45 13.41
N PRO A 60 11.21 0.34 13.52
CA PRO A 60 11.39 -0.31 14.80
C PRO A 60 11.87 0.75 15.79
N ARG A 61 11.26 0.77 16.98
CA ARG A 61 11.78 1.56 18.10
C ARG A 61 13.10 0.92 18.55
N ILE A 62 14.13 1.02 17.73
CA ILE A 62 15.50 0.80 18.17
C ILE A 62 15.74 1.97 19.11
N GLY A 63 15.86 1.67 20.40
CA GLY A 63 16.10 2.67 21.42
C GLY A 63 17.28 3.54 20.98
N LEU A 64 17.00 4.81 20.70
CA LEU A 64 18.01 5.85 20.76
C LEU A 64 18.37 5.96 22.25
N ASN A 65 19.26 5.07 22.69
CA ASN A 65 20.06 5.30 23.88
C ASN A 65 21.15 6.31 23.54
#